data_AF-V9IG00-F1
#
_entry.id   AF-V9IG00-F1
#
_cell.length_a   1.000
_cell.length_b   1.000
_cell.length_c   1.000
_cell.angle_alpha   90.00
_cell.angle_beta   90.00
_cell.angle_gamma   90.00
#
_symmetry.space_group_name_H-M   'P 1'
#
loop_
_entity.id
_entity.type
_entity.pdbx_description
1 polymer ?
#
loop_
_entity_poly.entity_id
_entity_poly.type
_entity_poly.pdbx_seq_one_letter_code
_entity_poly.pdbx_strand_id
1 'polypeptide(L)'
;MLKLNWLLVLAFQMLIITNIEGSIGDKSQFYNLCFEKCLDSNCDRDKKFKELPSLSLRLLFWSCTEDCSYRCTWKTVDYFISHGLKVPQFHGKWPFIRLFGCQEPASVIFSILNFYAHITMYWKFKKKYGSTYPMFYIWTYFSLVCMHGWFWSFIFHARDIPFTEVMDYSSAFIMVLTLLYCMLLRITYKNNKFFAVITCGYLSTLYSHLSHLWSGYINYDYNMKFNIVIGFLTFVITMTWWHRK
;
A
#
# COMPACT_ATOMS: atom_id res chain seq x y z
N MET A 1 10.18 -40.03 -8.42
CA MET A 1 10.94 -38.96 -7.71
C MET A 1 10.27 -37.59 -7.73
N LEU A 2 9.75 -37.07 -8.87
CA LEU A 2 9.12 -35.73 -8.88
C LEU A 2 7.90 -35.55 -7.95
N LYS A 3 7.03 -36.56 -7.79
CA LYS A 3 5.83 -36.46 -6.92
C LYS A 3 6.15 -36.32 -5.43
N LEU A 4 7.29 -36.85 -4.97
CA LEU A 4 7.70 -36.79 -3.56
C LEU A 4 8.22 -35.39 -3.19
N ASN A 5 8.87 -34.70 -4.12
CA ASN A 5 9.35 -33.33 -3.91
C ASN A 5 8.20 -32.33 -3.76
N TRP A 6 7.09 -32.47 -4.51
CA TRP A 6 5.93 -31.59 -4.35
C TRP A 6 5.21 -31.79 -3.03
N LEU A 7 5.13 -33.03 -2.54
CA LEU A 7 4.55 -33.34 -1.21
C LEU A 7 5.43 -32.82 -0.08
N LEU A 8 6.76 -32.85 -0.22
CA LEU A 8 7.69 -32.27 0.75
C LEU A 8 7.64 -30.74 0.75
N VAL A 9 7.48 -30.10 -0.42
CA VAL A 9 7.29 -28.64 -0.52
C VAL A 9 5.95 -28.22 0.09
N LEU A 10 4.87 -28.95 -0.16
CA LEU A 10 3.57 -28.70 0.47
C LEU A 10 3.61 -28.94 1.99
N ALA A 11 4.26 -30.02 2.46
CA ALA A 11 4.44 -30.29 3.89
C ALA A 11 5.31 -29.23 4.58
N PHE A 12 6.34 -28.72 3.90
CA PHE A 12 7.16 -27.61 4.39
C PHE A 12 6.39 -26.28 4.42
N GLN A 13 5.49 -26.03 3.46
CA GLN A 13 4.59 -24.87 3.49
C GLN A 13 3.55 -24.95 4.62
N MET A 14 3.04 -26.13 4.94
CA MET A 14 2.14 -26.35 6.08
C MET A 14 2.82 -26.19 7.44
N LEU A 15 4.16 -26.34 7.51
CA LEU A 15 4.97 -26.09 8.71
C LEU A 15 5.26 -24.59 8.93
N ILE A 16 4.93 -23.71 7.97
CA ILE A 16 5.04 -22.24 8.08
C ILE A 16 3.64 -21.64 8.22
N ILE A 17 2.71 -22.34 8.88
CA ILE A 17 1.51 -21.71 9.39
C ILE A 17 1.88 -21.14 10.76
N THR A 18 2.41 -19.91 10.75
CA THR A 18 2.49 -19.13 11.99
C THR A 18 1.08 -18.85 12.45
N ASN A 19 0.79 -19.05 13.74
CA ASN A 19 -0.46 -18.61 14.33
C ASN A 19 -0.67 -17.12 14.02
N ILE A 20 -1.87 -16.76 13.56
CA ILE A 20 -2.27 -15.36 13.44
C ILE A 20 -2.47 -14.86 14.87
N GLU A 21 -1.39 -14.43 15.50
CA GLU A 21 -1.49 -13.81 16.81
C GLU A 21 -2.01 -12.39 16.65
N GLY A 22 -3.21 -12.14 17.18
CA GLY A 22 -3.71 -10.79 17.35
C GLY A 22 -2.73 -9.94 18.15
N SER A 23 -2.68 -8.64 17.85
CA SER A 23 -1.72 -7.71 18.44
C SER A 23 -1.90 -7.67 19.96
N ILE A 24 -0.82 -7.36 20.69
CA ILE A 24 -0.84 -7.26 22.15
C ILE A 24 -1.89 -6.23 22.63
N GLY A 25 -2.05 -5.13 21.89
CA GLY A 25 -3.05 -4.09 22.19
C GLY A 25 -4.48 -4.62 22.11
N ASP A 26 -4.79 -5.41 21.08
CA ASP A 26 -6.12 -5.99 20.83
C ASP A 26 -6.50 -6.99 21.93
N LYS A 27 -5.51 -7.69 22.49
CA LYS A 27 -5.68 -8.65 23.59
C LYS A 27 -5.77 -7.98 24.96
N SER A 28 -5.50 -6.67 25.08
CA SER A 28 -5.48 -6.02 26.39
C SER A 28 -6.87 -5.90 26.98
N GLN A 29 -7.02 -6.25 28.26
CA GLN A 29 -8.31 -6.19 28.96
C GLN A 29 -8.84 -4.75 29.01
N PHE A 30 -7.95 -3.77 29.20
CA PHE A 30 -8.32 -2.36 29.23
C PHE A 30 -8.94 -1.89 27.90
N TYR A 31 -8.34 -2.28 26.76
CA TYR A 31 -8.88 -1.96 25.44
C TYR A 31 -10.27 -2.58 25.24
N ASN A 32 -10.42 -3.87 25.53
CA ASN A 32 -11.68 -4.58 25.31
C ASN A 32 -12.83 -4.02 26.15
N LEU A 33 -12.60 -3.76 27.45
CA LEU A 33 -13.60 -3.14 28.33
C LEU A 33 -13.97 -1.73 27.89
N CYS A 34 -12.98 -0.93 27.44
CA CYS A 34 -13.26 0.38 26.86
C CYS A 34 -14.11 0.27 25.60
N PHE A 35 -13.78 -0.68 24.73
CA PHE A 35 -14.40 -0.85 23.43
C PHE A 35 -15.87 -1.25 23.57
N GLU A 36 -16.17 -2.27 24.38
CA GLU A 36 -17.55 -2.70 24.68
C GLU A 36 -18.38 -1.53 25.25
N LYS A 37 -17.85 -0.84 26.26
CA LYS A 37 -18.52 0.33 26.86
C LYS A 37 -18.77 1.44 25.84
N CYS A 38 -17.81 1.69 24.94
CA CYS A 38 -17.95 2.72 23.91
C CYS A 38 -19.04 2.37 22.89
N LEU A 39 -19.09 1.10 22.48
CA LEU A 39 -20.12 0.62 21.56
C LEU A 39 -21.51 0.79 22.18
N ASP A 40 -21.69 0.36 23.43
CA ASP A 40 -22.97 0.46 24.13
C ASP A 40 -23.41 1.92 24.33
N SER A 41 -22.47 2.82 24.62
CA SER A 41 -22.79 4.23 24.85
C SER A 41 -23.09 4.97 23.55
N ASN A 42 -22.26 4.81 22.51
CA ASN A 42 -22.25 5.70 21.35
C ASN A 42 -22.88 5.11 20.07
N CYS A 43 -22.97 3.79 19.97
CA CYS A 43 -23.43 3.11 18.76
C CYS A 43 -24.84 2.53 18.93
N ASP A 44 -25.69 2.71 17.93
CA ASP A 44 -27.01 2.06 17.87
C ASP A 44 -26.90 0.60 17.38
N ARG A 45 -28.01 -0.15 17.39
CA ARG A 45 -28.10 -1.56 16.99
C ARG A 45 -27.56 -1.83 15.57
N ASP A 46 -27.73 -0.87 14.65
CA ASP A 46 -27.19 -0.94 13.28
C ASP A 46 -25.70 -0.52 13.19
N LYS A 47 -25.00 -0.40 14.32
CA LYS A 47 -23.60 0.08 14.42
C LYS A 47 -23.38 1.49 13.85
N LYS A 48 -24.46 2.28 13.72
CA LYS A 48 -24.41 3.70 13.39
C LYS A 48 -24.20 4.53 14.65
N PHE A 49 -23.74 5.77 14.51
CA PHE A 49 -23.66 6.68 15.65
C PHE A 49 -25.07 7.04 16.13
N LYS A 50 -25.28 7.04 17.46
CA LYS A 50 -26.52 7.54 18.08
C LYS A 50 -26.68 9.05 17.92
N GLU A 51 -25.57 9.77 18.05
CA GLU A 51 -25.49 11.22 17.85
C GLU A 51 -24.77 11.56 16.56
N LEU A 52 -25.01 12.76 16.03
CA LEU A 52 -24.39 13.20 14.79
C LEU A 52 -22.86 13.34 14.97
N PRO A 53 -22.03 12.55 14.28
CA PRO A 53 -20.59 12.63 14.44
C PRO A 53 -20.04 13.91 13.79
N SER A 54 -18.80 14.27 14.17
CA SER A 54 -18.11 15.43 13.60
C SER A 54 -18.04 15.39 12.07
N LEU A 55 -17.95 16.57 11.45
CA LEU A 55 -17.93 16.69 9.98
C LEU A 55 -16.82 15.84 9.33
N SER A 56 -15.63 15.82 9.92
CA SER A 56 -14.50 15.02 9.44
C SER A 56 -14.79 13.52 9.43
N LEU A 57 -15.46 13.00 10.46
CA LEU A 57 -15.84 11.59 10.51
C LEU A 57 -16.86 11.24 9.42
N ARG A 58 -17.80 12.15 9.15
CA ARG A 58 -18.81 11.96 8.08
C ARG A 58 -18.19 12.00 6.69
N LEU A 59 -17.31 12.96 6.43
CA LEU A 59 -16.67 13.13 5.12
C LEU A 59 -15.80 11.92 4.73
N LEU A 60 -15.16 11.28 5.70
CA LEU A 60 -14.34 10.08 5.47
C LEU A 60 -15.05 8.77 5.79
N PHE A 61 -16.38 8.81 6.00
CA PHE A 61 -17.22 7.63 6.22
C PHE A 61 -16.71 6.72 7.35
N TRP A 62 -16.25 7.30 8.44
CA TRP A 62 -15.90 6.54 9.64
C TRP A 62 -17.16 5.93 10.25
N SER A 63 -17.11 4.66 10.62
CA SER A 63 -18.19 4.01 11.36
C SER A 63 -18.05 4.25 12.87
N CYS A 64 -19.14 4.06 13.60
CA CYS A 64 -19.12 4.19 15.07
C CYS A 64 -18.18 3.16 15.71
N THR A 65 -18.14 1.95 15.15
CA THR A 65 -17.23 0.89 15.60
C THR A 65 -15.76 1.29 15.43
N GLU A 66 -15.39 1.85 14.29
CA GLU A 66 -14.00 2.29 14.05
C GLU A 66 -13.62 3.52 14.89
N ASP A 67 -14.55 4.44 15.14
CA ASP A 67 -14.30 5.58 16.03
C ASP A 67 -14.11 5.14 17.48
N CYS A 68 -14.92 4.18 17.96
CA CYS A 68 -14.75 3.58 19.27
C CYS A 68 -13.42 2.82 19.40
N SER A 69 -13.06 2.03 18.39
CA SER A 69 -11.75 1.35 18.33
C SER A 69 -10.62 2.36 18.46
N TYR A 70 -10.64 3.42 17.64
CA TYR A 70 -9.64 4.49 17.67
C TYR A 70 -9.52 5.18 19.04
N ARG A 71 -10.66 5.58 19.64
CA ARG A 71 -10.67 6.24 20.96
C ARG A 71 -10.13 5.34 22.05
N CYS A 72 -10.48 4.06 22.02
CA CYS A 72 -10.03 3.10 23.02
C CYS A 72 -8.57 2.71 22.83
N THR A 73 -8.05 2.68 21.60
CA THR A 73 -6.62 2.58 21.33
C THR A 73 -5.86 3.69 22.06
N TRP A 74 -6.23 4.96 21.87
CA TRP A 74 -5.52 6.08 22.52
C TRP A 74 -5.65 6.08 24.05
N LYS A 75 -6.83 5.75 24.61
CA LYS A 75 -6.96 5.56 26.06
C LYS A 75 -6.07 4.44 26.60
N THR A 76 -5.90 3.37 25.83
CA THR A 76 -5.02 2.25 26.20
C THR A 76 -3.56 2.68 26.12
N VAL A 77 -3.17 3.43 25.09
CA VAL A 77 -1.83 4.03 24.98
C VAL A 77 -1.52 4.90 26.20
N ASP A 78 -2.43 5.79 26.60
CA ASP A 78 -2.27 6.64 27.79
C ASP A 78 -2.13 5.82 29.08
N TYR A 79 -2.92 4.75 29.21
CA TYR A 79 -2.80 3.80 30.34
C TYR A 79 -1.41 3.13 30.37
N PHE A 80 -0.92 2.66 29.23
CA PHE A 80 0.38 1.99 29.15
C PHE A 80 1.53 2.97 29.48
N ILE A 81 1.50 4.18 28.91
CA ILE A 81 2.52 5.21 29.15
C ILE A 81 2.54 5.62 30.63
N SER A 82 1.37 5.85 31.24
CA SER A 82 1.29 6.25 32.66
C SER A 82 1.81 5.18 33.64
N HIS A 83 1.84 3.91 33.22
CA HIS A 83 2.35 2.79 34.02
C HIS A 83 3.77 2.35 33.60
N GLY A 84 4.45 3.12 32.74
CA GLY A 84 5.81 2.79 32.27
C GLY A 84 5.87 1.54 31.37
N LEU A 85 4.75 1.13 30.79
CA LEU A 85 4.67 -0.01 29.87
C LEU A 85 4.98 0.43 28.43
N LYS A 86 5.51 -0.50 27.63
CA LYS A 86 5.75 -0.26 26.20
C LYS A 86 4.44 -0.22 25.43
N VAL A 87 4.25 0.81 24.61
CA VAL A 87 3.08 0.94 23.74
C VAL A 87 3.00 -0.28 22.80
N PRO A 88 1.89 -1.03 22.79
CA PRO A 88 1.72 -2.16 21.90
C PRO A 88 1.18 -1.73 20.53
N GLN A 89 1.24 -2.63 19.57
CA GLN A 89 0.49 -2.52 18.31
C GLN A 89 -0.98 -2.89 18.52
N PHE A 90 -1.85 -2.31 17.69
CA PHE A 90 -3.29 -2.56 17.62
C PHE A 90 -3.64 -2.88 16.17
N HIS A 91 -4.37 -3.97 15.92
CA HIS A 91 -4.72 -4.47 14.59
C HIS A 91 -3.53 -4.54 13.61
N GLY A 92 -2.35 -4.93 14.11
CA GLY A 92 -1.10 -5.02 13.35
C GLY A 92 -0.42 -3.67 13.05
N LYS A 93 -0.92 -2.56 13.60
CA LYS A 93 -0.47 -1.20 13.30
C LYS A 93 -0.06 -0.44 14.57
N TRP A 94 0.83 0.53 14.40
CA TRP A 94 1.15 1.49 15.47
C TRP A 94 0.02 2.54 15.56
N PRO A 95 -0.31 3.03 16.77
CA PRO A 95 -1.36 4.02 16.95
C PRO A 95 -0.92 5.37 16.37
N PHE A 96 -1.70 5.91 15.43
CA PHE A 96 -1.51 7.24 14.85
C PHE A 96 -2.57 8.22 15.35
N ILE A 97 -2.18 9.49 15.52
CA ILE A 97 -3.12 10.55 15.89
C ILE A 97 -3.87 10.96 14.64
N ARG A 98 -5.20 10.85 14.68
CA ARG A 98 -6.08 11.28 13.60
C ARG A 98 -6.20 12.81 13.59
N LEU A 99 -5.98 13.44 12.44
CA LEU A 99 -6.16 14.88 12.24
C LEU A 99 -7.13 15.13 11.09
N PHE A 100 -8.15 15.98 11.30
CA PHE A 100 -9.23 16.23 10.34
C PHE A 100 -9.92 14.96 9.81
N GLY A 101 -9.87 13.86 10.57
CA GLY A 101 -10.42 12.58 10.17
C GLY A 101 -9.43 11.66 9.44
N CYS A 102 -8.29 12.18 8.97
CA CYS A 102 -7.26 11.39 8.28
C CYS A 102 -6.51 10.48 9.26
N GLN A 103 -6.39 9.20 8.92
CA GLN A 103 -5.72 8.21 9.78
C GLN A 103 -4.22 8.48 9.94
N GLU A 104 -3.53 8.81 8.85
CA GLU A 104 -2.08 9.07 8.83
C GLU A 104 -1.77 10.44 8.19
N PRO A 105 -1.93 11.55 8.95
CA PRO A 105 -1.87 12.89 8.39
C PRO A 105 -0.55 13.24 7.68
N ALA A 106 0.58 12.76 8.22
CA ALA A 106 1.88 12.98 7.60
C ALA A 106 1.98 12.29 6.24
N SER A 107 1.62 10.99 6.17
CA SER A 107 1.61 10.22 4.93
C SER A 107 0.68 10.85 3.88
N VAL A 108 -0.51 11.29 4.29
CA VAL A 108 -1.45 12.06 3.44
C VAL A 108 -0.78 13.28 2.80
N ILE A 109 -0.11 14.12 3.61
CA ILE A 109 0.56 15.33 3.12
C ILE A 109 1.69 14.96 2.14
N PHE A 110 2.54 13.98 2.49
CA PHE A 110 3.64 13.56 1.63
C PHE A 110 3.15 12.97 0.31
N SER A 111 2.05 12.21 0.30
CA SER A 111 1.48 11.68 -0.94
C SER A 111 0.90 12.78 -1.83
N ILE A 112 0.24 13.79 -1.26
CA ILE A 112 -0.22 14.99 -2.00
C ILE A 112 0.96 15.74 -2.63
N LEU A 113 2.03 15.95 -1.86
CA LEU A 113 3.23 16.65 -2.36
C LEU A 113 3.92 15.86 -3.48
N ASN A 114 4.00 14.54 -3.38
CA ASN A 114 4.51 13.69 -4.46
C ASN A 114 3.62 13.75 -5.70
N PHE A 115 2.30 13.64 -5.54
CA PHE A 115 1.34 13.78 -6.64
C PHE A 115 1.52 15.12 -7.37
N TYR A 116 1.62 16.22 -6.62
CA TYR A 116 1.88 17.54 -7.15
C TYR A 116 3.22 17.59 -7.92
N ALA A 117 4.30 17.06 -7.34
CA ALA A 117 5.60 17.01 -7.99
C ALA A 117 5.54 16.24 -9.33
N HIS A 118 4.86 15.11 -9.38
CA HIS A 118 4.67 14.34 -10.63
C HIS A 118 3.89 15.11 -11.68
N ILE A 119 2.81 15.81 -11.30
CA ILE A 119 2.06 16.68 -12.22
C ILE A 119 2.98 17.78 -12.78
N THR A 120 3.66 18.51 -11.89
CA THR A 120 4.53 19.62 -12.31
C THR A 120 5.65 19.14 -13.24
N MET A 121 6.28 18.01 -12.92
CA MET A 121 7.35 17.44 -13.74
C MET A 121 6.83 16.91 -15.07
N TYR A 122 5.65 16.30 -15.11
CA TYR A 122 5.02 15.86 -16.35
C TYR A 122 4.71 17.04 -17.28
N TRP A 123 4.20 18.16 -16.76
CA TRP A 123 3.97 19.36 -17.57
C TRP A 123 5.28 19.96 -18.12
N LYS A 124 6.33 20.01 -17.31
CA LYS A 124 7.68 20.43 -17.77
C LYS A 124 8.21 19.50 -18.86
N PHE A 125 8.03 18.19 -18.71
CA PHE A 125 8.40 17.18 -19.70
C PHE A 125 7.66 17.39 -21.02
N LYS A 126 6.33 17.53 -20.98
CA LYS A 126 5.47 17.73 -22.17
C LYS A 126 5.77 19.04 -22.90
N LYS A 127 6.19 20.10 -22.19
CA LYS A 127 6.60 21.37 -22.80
C LYS A 127 7.96 21.27 -23.51
N LYS A 128 8.88 20.45 -22.98
CA LYS A 128 10.24 20.33 -23.49
C LYS A 128 10.38 19.31 -24.63
N TYR A 129 9.63 18.22 -24.58
CA TYR A 129 9.75 17.11 -25.53
C TYR A 129 8.43 16.89 -26.25
N GLY A 130 8.51 16.61 -27.55
CA GLY A 130 7.36 16.27 -28.39
C GLY A 130 7.17 14.76 -28.56
N SER A 131 6.04 14.37 -29.16
CA SER A 131 5.70 12.98 -29.48
C SER A 131 6.63 12.32 -30.51
N THR A 132 7.48 13.10 -31.18
CA THR A 132 8.49 12.59 -32.13
C THR A 132 9.63 11.83 -31.45
N TYR A 133 9.83 12.01 -30.14
CA TYR A 133 10.86 11.29 -29.39
C TYR A 133 10.42 9.85 -29.09
N PRO A 134 11.28 8.83 -29.34
CA PRO A 134 10.89 7.42 -29.21
C PRO A 134 10.33 7.00 -27.84
N MET A 135 10.80 7.63 -26.76
CA MET A 135 10.37 7.31 -25.39
C MET A 135 9.24 8.21 -24.87
N PHE A 136 8.70 9.12 -25.68
CA PHE A 136 7.75 10.13 -25.21
C PHE A 136 6.50 9.52 -24.56
N TYR A 137 5.88 8.56 -25.25
CA TYR A 137 4.66 7.89 -24.77
C TYR A 137 4.94 6.96 -23.58
N ILE A 138 6.11 6.32 -23.54
CA ILE A 138 6.50 5.45 -22.42
C ILE A 138 6.68 6.27 -21.14
N TRP A 139 7.37 7.41 -21.20
CA TRP A 139 7.50 8.31 -20.06
C TRP A 139 6.19 8.99 -19.67
N THR A 140 5.33 9.28 -20.64
CA THR A 140 3.96 9.75 -20.38
C THR A 140 3.17 8.71 -19.60
N TYR A 141 3.17 7.45 -20.04
CA TYR A 141 2.53 6.34 -19.35
C TYR A 141 3.04 6.18 -17.92
N PHE A 142 4.36 6.16 -17.72
CA PHE A 142 4.94 6.08 -16.37
C PHE A 142 4.53 7.26 -15.47
N SER A 143 4.49 8.47 -16.02
CA SER A 143 4.07 9.65 -15.26
C SER A 143 2.62 9.54 -14.79
N LEU A 144 1.73 9.04 -15.65
CA LEU A 144 0.32 8.77 -15.32
C LEU A 144 0.20 7.67 -14.26
N VAL A 145 0.99 6.60 -14.35
CA VAL A 145 1.05 5.53 -13.34
C VAL A 145 1.48 6.10 -11.98
N CYS A 146 2.52 6.92 -11.93
CA CYS A 146 2.97 7.55 -10.69
C CYS A 146 1.91 8.49 -10.11
N MET A 147 1.27 9.33 -10.94
CA MET A 147 0.15 10.18 -10.49
C MET A 147 -0.98 9.33 -9.91
N HIS A 148 -1.37 8.25 -10.58
CA HIS A 148 -2.39 7.33 -10.08
C HIS A 148 -1.99 6.70 -8.74
N GLY A 149 -0.73 6.28 -8.58
CA GLY A 149 -0.28 5.68 -7.33
C GLY A 149 -0.24 6.65 -6.16
N TRP A 150 0.27 7.86 -6.34
CA TRP A 150 0.25 8.85 -5.25
C TRP A 150 -1.16 9.32 -4.89
N PHE A 151 -2.09 9.33 -5.85
CA PHE A 151 -3.50 9.57 -5.59
C PHE A 151 -4.11 8.50 -4.68
N TRP A 152 -3.88 7.22 -4.99
CA TRP A 152 -4.38 6.12 -4.15
C TRP A 152 -3.69 6.04 -2.80
N SER A 153 -2.39 6.31 -2.74
CA SER A 153 -1.64 6.43 -1.48
C SER A 153 -2.23 7.51 -0.59
N PHE A 154 -2.51 8.70 -1.13
CA PHE A 154 -3.19 9.77 -0.41
C PHE A 154 -4.55 9.30 0.15
N ILE A 155 -5.38 8.65 -0.67
CA ILE A 155 -6.70 8.17 -0.25
C ILE A 155 -6.58 7.12 0.86
N PHE A 156 -5.69 6.14 0.70
CA PHE A 156 -5.47 5.06 1.66
C PHE A 156 -5.02 5.59 3.02
N HIS A 157 -4.02 6.49 3.05
CA HIS A 157 -3.54 7.07 4.31
C HIS A 157 -4.56 8.01 4.95
N ALA A 158 -5.48 8.60 4.18
CA ALA A 158 -6.59 9.36 4.72
C ALA A 158 -7.65 8.43 5.32
N ARG A 159 -8.02 7.38 4.58
CA ARG A 159 -9.05 6.42 4.94
C ARG A 159 -8.63 5.01 4.55
N ASP A 160 -8.22 4.25 5.55
CA ASP A 160 -7.76 2.88 5.44
C ASP A 160 -8.96 1.90 5.54
N ILE A 161 -9.37 1.38 4.39
CA ILE A 161 -10.37 0.33 4.23
C ILE A 161 -9.85 -0.71 3.22
N PRO A 162 -10.39 -1.95 3.20
CA PRO A 162 -9.85 -3.02 2.34
C PRO A 162 -9.71 -2.63 0.86
N PHE A 163 -10.66 -1.84 0.34
CA PHE A 163 -10.61 -1.36 -1.04
C PHE A 163 -9.47 -0.35 -1.29
N THR A 164 -9.31 0.65 -0.43
CA THR A 164 -8.24 1.66 -0.59
C THR A 164 -6.88 1.03 -0.37
N GLU A 165 -6.80 0.04 0.51
CA GLU A 165 -5.61 -0.75 0.77
C GLU A 165 -5.17 -1.50 -0.49
N VAL A 166 -6.04 -2.32 -1.09
CA VAL A 166 -5.67 -3.06 -2.31
C VAL A 166 -5.31 -2.13 -3.47
N MET A 167 -5.94 -0.95 -3.56
CA MET A 167 -5.62 0.06 -4.58
C MET A 167 -4.25 0.69 -4.38
N ASP A 168 -3.86 1.01 -3.15
CA ASP A 168 -2.53 1.55 -2.84
C ASP A 168 -1.43 0.53 -3.12
N TYR A 169 -1.56 -0.69 -2.59
CA TYR A 169 -0.61 -1.77 -2.82
C TYR A 169 -0.48 -2.15 -4.31
N SER A 170 -1.61 -2.21 -5.03
CA SER A 170 -1.62 -2.42 -6.48
C SER A 170 -0.87 -1.30 -7.19
N SER A 171 -1.14 -0.04 -6.85
CA SER A 171 -0.53 1.09 -7.54
C SER A 171 0.96 1.22 -7.26
N ALA A 172 1.40 0.98 -6.03
CA ALA A 172 2.81 0.93 -5.67
C ALA A 172 3.56 -0.14 -6.47
N PHE A 173 2.97 -1.34 -6.59
CA PHE A 173 3.52 -2.40 -7.43
C PHE A 173 3.61 -2.00 -8.91
N ILE A 174 2.53 -1.46 -9.48
CA ILE A 174 2.50 -1.02 -10.87
C ILE A 174 3.58 0.03 -11.12
N MET A 175 3.78 0.98 -10.19
CA MET A 175 4.85 1.98 -10.30
C MET A 175 6.23 1.35 -10.40
N VAL A 176 6.57 0.44 -9.47
CA VAL A 176 7.90 -0.22 -9.43
C VAL A 176 8.13 -1.07 -10.67
N LEU A 177 7.14 -1.87 -11.09
CA LEU A 177 7.23 -2.70 -12.29
C LEU A 177 7.31 -1.86 -13.57
N THR A 178 6.52 -0.77 -13.66
CA THR A 178 6.53 0.12 -14.83
C THR A 178 7.87 0.84 -14.96
N LEU A 179 8.54 1.18 -13.87
CA LEU A 179 9.87 1.77 -13.92
C LEU A 179 10.88 0.78 -14.54
N LEU A 180 10.87 -0.49 -14.10
CA LEU A 180 11.70 -1.54 -14.71
C LEU A 180 11.42 -1.65 -16.21
N TYR A 181 10.14 -1.70 -16.59
CA TYR A 181 9.69 -1.76 -17.98
C TYR A 181 10.23 -0.58 -18.80
N CYS A 182 10.09 0.65 -18.31
CA CYS A 182 10.60 1.85 -18.97
C CYS A 182 12.12 1.81 -19.18
N MET A 183 12.86 1.33 -18.18
CA MET A 183 14.32 1.25 -18.26
C MET A 183 14.78 0.18 -19.23
N LEU A 184 14.14 -0.99 -19.24
CA LEU A 184 14.42 -2.04 -20.23
C LEU A 184 14.15 -1.54 -21.66
N LEU A 185 12.99 -0.92 -21.90
CA LEU A 185 12.66 -0.35 -23.21
C LEU A 185 13.64 0.75 -23.64
N ARG A 186 14.07 1.61 -22.71
CA ARG A 186 15.05 2.65 -23.01
C ARG A 186 16.38 2.06 -23.47
N ILE A 187 16.81 0.95 -22.86
CA ILE A 187 18.07 0.27 -23.21
C ILE A 187 17.95 -0.42 -24.56
N THR A 188 16.81 -1.05 -24.85
CA THR A 188 16.61 -1.88 -26.05
C THR A 188 15.84 -1.18 -27.17
N TYR A 189 15.67 0.14 -27.13
CA TYR A 189 14.76 0.89 -28.01
C TYR A 189 14.99 0.70 -29.52
N LYS A 190 16.18 0.25 -29.93
CA LYS A 190 16.52 -0.02 -31.35
C LYS A 190 16.06 -1.39 -31.85
N ASN A 191 15.62 -2.30 -30.98
CA ASN A 191 15.31 -3.69 -31.34
C ASN A 191 13.85 -4.07 -31.04
N ASN A 192 13.06 -4.17 -32.11
CA ASN A 192 11.62 -4.45 -32.03
C ASN A 192 11.28 -5.82 -31.44
N LYS A 193 12.16 -6.84 -31.58
CA LYS A 193 11.92 -8.17 -30.98
C LYS A 193 11.96 -8.09 -29.46
N PHE A 194 12.89 -7.32 -28.90
CA PHE A 194 12.95 -7.11 -27.45
C PHE A 194 11.76 -6.33 -26.93
N PHE A 195 11.26 -5.35 -27.68
CA PHE A 195 10.04 -4.63 -27.30
C PHE A 195 8.88 -5.59 -27.03
N ALA A 196 8.61 -6.52 -27.96
CA ALA A 196 7.54 -7.51 -27.79
C ALA A 196 7.76 -8.39 -26.55
N VAL A 197 8.95 -8.97 -26.39
CA VAL A 197 9.27 -9.85 -25.26
C VAL A 197 9.15 -9.13 -23.92
N ILE A 198 9.71 -7.92 -23.81
CA ILE A 198 9.67 -7.10 -22.59
C ILE A 198 8.23 -6.72 -22.25
N THR A 199 7.42 -6.36 -23.25
CA THR A 199 6.01 -5.99 -23.07
C THR A 199 5.18 -7.19 -22.62
N CYS A 200 5.38 -8.36 -23.22
CA CYS A 200 4.73 -9.60 -22.78
C CYS A 200 5.10 -9.96 -21.34
N GLY A 201 6.38 -9.84 -20.97
CA GLY A 201 6.84 -10.08 -19.59
C GLY A 201 6.23 -9.09 -18.59
N TYR A 202 6.16 -7.80 -18.96
CA TYR A 202 5.50 -6.76 -18.18
C TYR A 202 4.02 -7.10 -17.95
N LEU A 203 3.26 -7.36 -19.01
CA LEU A 203 1.83 -7.66 -18.92
C LEU A 203 1.54 -8.96 -18.15
N SER A 204 2.35 -10.00 -18.35
CA SER A 204 2.20 -11.26 -17.61
C SER A 204 2.46 -11.07 -16.12
N THR A 205 3.52 -10.35 -15.76
CA THR A 205 3.85 -10.08 -14.34
C THR A 205 2.78 -9.21 -13.69
N LEU A 206 2.33 -8.19 -14.41
CA LEU A 206 1.26 -7.29 -13.99
C LEU A 206 -0.02 -8.07 -13.71
N TYR A 207 -0.47 -8.89 -14.65
CA TYR A 207 -1.68 -9.71 -14.51
C TYR A 207 -1.57 -10.66 -13.31
N SER A 208 -0.51 -11.47 -13.26
CA SER A 208 -0.34 -12.48 -12.21
C SER A 208 -0.29 -11.87 -10.80
N HIS A 209 0.47 -10.80 -10.61
CA HIS A 209 0.62 -10.19 -9.28
C HIS A 209 -0.60 -9.37 -8.87
N LEU A 210 -1.27 -8.67 -9.80
CA LEU A 210 -2.54 -8.00 -9.49
C LEU A 210 -3.62 -9.01 -9.15
N SER A 211 -3.73 -10.13 -9.88
CA SER A 211 -4.67 -11.20 -9.51
C SER A 211 -4.43 -11.74 -8.10
N HIS A 212 -3.17 -11.81 -7.66
CA HIS A 212 -2.83 -12.17 -6.29
C HIS A 212 -3.23 -11.10 -5.27
N LEU A 213 -2.93 -9.81 -5.51
CA LEU A 213 -3.33 -8.73 -4.60
C LEU A 213 -4.85 -8.60 -4.44
N TRP A 214 -5.59 -8.89 -5.52
CA TRP A 214 -7.05 -8.83 -5.54
C TRP A 214 -7.74 -10.13 -5.08
N SER A 215 -7.00 -11.15 -4.64
CA SER A 215 -7.60 -12.42 -4.18
C SER A 215 -8.22 -12.34 -2.78
N GLY A 216 -8.23 -11.16 -2.14
CA GLY A 216 -8.95 -10.87 -0.90
C GLY A 216 -8.08 -10.81 0.36
N TYR A 217 -6.94 -11.51 0.40
CA TYR A 217 -5.95 -11.40 1.47
C TYR A 217 -4.59 -11.02 0.90
N ILE A 218 -4.06 -9.88 1.33
CA ILE A 218 -2.77 -9.37 0.88
C ILE A 218 -1.67 -9.94 1.79
N ASN A 219 -0.77 -10.74 1.20
CA ASN A 219 0.46 -11.12 1.88
C ASN A 219 1.47 -9.96 1.80
N TYR A 220 1.50 -9.11 2.83
CA TYR A 220 2.35 -7.90 2.86
C TYR A 220 3.84 -8.21 2.76
N ASP A 221 4.31 -9.28 3.40
CA ASP A 221 5.71 -9.69 3.37
C ASP A 221 6.14 -10.11 1.95
N TYR A 222 5.33 -10.95 1.30
CA TYR A 222 5.55 -11.32 -0.10
C TYR A 222 5.52 -10.08 -1.01
N ASN A 223 4.49 -9.24 -0.90
CA ASN A 223 4.36 -8.06 -1.75
C ASN A 223 5.55 -7.10 -1.58
N MET A 224 5.99 -6.87 -0.34
CA MET A 224 7.14 -6.02 -0.06
C MET A 224 8.42 -6.60 -0.65
N LYS A 225 8.71 -7.89 -0.41
CA LYS A 225 9.88 -8.58 -0.98
C LYS A 225 9.87 -8.54 -2.50
N PHE A 226 8.72 -8.78 -3.13
CA PHE A 226 8.59 -8.76 -4.58
C PHE A 226 8.92 -7.39 -5.16
N ASN A 227 8.38 -6.32 -4.58
CA ASN A 227 8.68 -4.94 -4.99
C ASN A 227 10.16 -4.58 -4.77
N ILE A 228 10.76 -4.98 -3.64
CA ILE A 228 12.19 -4.78 -3.37
C ILE A 228 13.04 -5.46 -4.45
N VAL A 229 12.73 -6.70 -4.82
CA VAL A 229 13.46 -7.44 -5.87
C VAL A 229 13.38 -6.70 -7.21
N ILE A 230 12.19 -6.28 -7.64
CA ILE A 230 12.02 -5.54 -8.90
C ILE A 230 12.76 -4.19 -8.87
N GLY A 231 12.66 -3.46 -7.76
CA GLY A 231 13.38 -2.20 -7.56
C GLY A 231 14.90 -2.38 -7.59
N PHE A 232 15.42 -3.41 -6.92
CA PHE A 232 16.84 -3.73 -6.93
C PHE A 232 17.33 -4.16 -8.32
N LEU A 233 16.58 -4.98 -9.04
CA LEU A 233 16.87 -5.34 -10.43
C LEU A 233 16.94 -4.09 -11.32
N THR A 234 15.97 -3.19 -11.19
CA THR A 234 15.95 -1.90 -11.91
C THR A 234 17.21 -1.09 -11.63
N PHE A 235 17.62 -1.00 -10.37
CA PHE A 235 18.84 -0.32 -9.96
C PHE A 235 20.08 -0.94 -10.60
N VAL A 236 20.29 -2.25 -10.47
CA VAL A 236 21.46 -2.97 -11.00
C VAL A 236 21.55 -2.83 -12.52
N ILE A 237 20.45 -3.00 -13.24
CA ILE A 237 20.38 -2.87 -14.71
C ILE A 237 20.75 -1.44 -15.12
N THR A 238 20.18 -0.44 -14.45
CA THR A 238 20.42 0.97 -14.76
C THR A 238 21.86 1.39 -14.48
N MET A 239 22.43 0.97 -13.35
CA MET A 239 23.83 1.25 -13.01
C MET A 239 24.80 0.57 -13.98
N THR A 240 24.53 -0.68 -14.35
CA THR A 240 25.34 -1.40 -15.34
C THR A 240 25.30 -0.72 -16.70
N TRP A 241 24.11 -0.27 -17.14
CA TRP A 241 23.96 0.46 -18.39
C TRP A 241 24.66 1.82 -18.36
N TRP A 242 24.59 2.53 -17.23
CA TRP A 242 25.26 3.81 -17.04
C TRP A 242 26.79 3.68 -17.12
N HIS A 243 27.38 2.67 -16.47
CA HIS A 243 28.82 2.47 -16.46
C HIS A 243 29.38 1.93 -17.78
N ARG A 244 28.57 1.26 -18.60
CA ARG A 244 28.99 0.75 -19.92
C ARG A 244 28.99 1.82 -21.03
N LYS A 245 28.50 3.02 -20.73
CA LYS A 245 28.54 4.19 -21.61
C LYS A 245 29.62 5.14 -21.18
#